data_AF-A0A534NYD0-F1
#
_entry.id   AF-A0A534NYD0-F1
#
_cell.length_a   1.000
_cell.length_b   1.000
_cell.length_c   1.000
_cell.angle_alpha   90.00
_cell.angle_beta   90.00
_cell.angle_gamma   90.00
#
_symmetry.space_group_name_H-M   'P 1'
#
loop_
_entity.id
_entity.type
_entity.pdbx_description
1 polymer ?
#
loop_
_entity_poly.entity_id
_entity_poly.type
_entity_poly.pdbx_seq_one_letter_code
_entity_poly.pdbx_strand_id
1 'polypeptide(L)'
;TFLRAEPLPIADLPAAQQRLEAVIDQLAAEAKDDLAPAIERVWDDCITGLRIDLRRWLALLAEEKTWTPWRFELAFGLTDHAEDRDEHSTKEPVVLAEGLTLKGSIDLVEQGPDGSLRATDYKTGKVWADEDLVIGGGGTLQPALYALAIEKLFPERRVVGGRLYYCTYVGKRG
;
A
#
# COMPACT_ATOMS: atom_id res chain seq x y z
N THR A 1 -19.88 2.71 -12.25
CA THR A 1 -19.06 2.04 -13.28
C THR A 1 -17.79 2.83 -13.61
N PHE A 2 -16.93 3.12 -12.62
CA PHE A 2 -15.72 3.94 -12.81
C PHE A 2 -14.41 3.30 -12.35
N LEU A 3 -14.37 1.98 -12.13
CA LEU A 3 -13.12 1.26 -11.90
C LEU A 3 -12.53 0.79 -13.24
N ARG A 4 -12.24 1.72 -14.15
CA ARG A 4 -11.21 1.47 -15.16
C ARG A 4 -9.89 1.87 -14.54
N ALA A 5 -9.12 0.88 -14.06
CA ALA A 5 -7.76 1.10 -13.59
C ALA A 5 -7.00 1.89 -14.68
N GLU A 6 -6.41 3.03 -14.32
CA GLU A 6 -5.39 3.60 -15.19
C GLU A 6 -4.18 2.65 -15.14
N PRO A 7 -3.59 2.30 -16.30
CA PRO A 7 -2.36 1.52 -16.29
C PRO A 7 -1.29 2.35 -15.59
N LEU A 8 -0.80 1.85 -14.46
CA LEU A 8 0.37 2.40 -13.80
C LEU A 8 1.61 2.00 -14.63
N PRO A 9 2.58 2.90 -14.87
CA PRO A 9 2.83 4.15 -14.17
C PRO A 9 1.94 5.30 -14.65
N ILE A 10 1.68 6.26 -13.77
CA ILE A 10 0.82 7.42 -14.05
C ILE A 10 1.47 8.29 -15.13
N ALA A 11 0.99 8.15 -16.37
CA ALA A 11 1.50 8.91 -17.50
C ALA A 11 1.00 10.37 -17.52
N ASP A 12 -0.20 10.61 -17.00
CA ASP A 12 -0.84 11.93 -16.93
C ASP A 12 -1.21 12.25 -15.46
N LEU A 13 -0.23 12.78 -14.73
CA LEU A 13 -0.41 13.14 -13.31
C LEU A 13 -1.56 14.15 -13.11
N PRO A 14 -1.72 15.22 -13.92
CA PRO A 14 -2.88 16.10 -13.83
C PRO A 14 -4.23 15.38 -13.95
N ALA A 15 -4.39 14.48 -14.93
CA ALA A 15 -5.62 13.71 -15.09
C ALA A 15 -5.88 12.77 -13.91
N ALA A 16 -4.84 12.06 -13.44
CA ALA A 16 -4.94 11.19 -12.28
C ALA A 16 -5.27 11.96 -10.99
N GLN A 17 -4.72 13.18 -10.82
CA GLN A 17 -5.05 14.06 -9.70
C GLN A 17 -6.52 14.48 -9.73
N GLN A 18 -7.04 14.90 -10.89
CA GLN A 18 -8.46 15.24 -11.03
C GLN A 18 -9.37 14.06 -10.68
N ARG A 19 -9.00 12.85 -11.12
CA ARG A 19 -9.77 11.64 -10.81
C ARG A 19 -9.71 11.28 -9.33
N LEU A 20 -8.55 11.42 -8.70
CA LEU A 20 -8.39 11.21 -7.25
C LEU A 20 -9.30 12.16 -6.46
N GLU A 21 -9.32 13.46 -6.81
CA GLU A 21 -10.20 14.42 -6.15
C GLU A 21 -11.67 14.04 -6.28
N ALA A 22 -12.11 13.66 -7.49
CA ALA A 22 -13.49 13.28 -7.74
C ALA A 22 -13.91 12.04 -6.92
N VAL A 23 -13.03 11.05 -6.78
CA VAL A 23 -13.30 9.85 -5.96
C VAL A 23 -13.34 10.21 -4.47
N ILE A 24 -12.43 11.05 -3.99
CA ILE A 24 -12.44 11.52 -2.60
C ILE A 24 -13.73 12.30 -2.32
N ASP A 25 -14.13 13.22 -3.20
CA ASP A 25 -15.37 14.00 -3.06
C ASP A 25 -16.59 13.09 -2.93
N GLN A 26 -16.70 12.08 -3.80
CA GLN A 26 -17.81 11.13 -3.78
C GLN A 26 -17.84 10.33 -2.46
N LEU A 27 -16.74 9.67 -2.12
CA LEU A 27 -16.67 8.80 -0.94
C LEU A 27 -16.80 9.62 0.36
N ALA A 28 -16.28 10.84 0.40
CA ALA A 28 -16.44 11.72 1.54
C ALA A 28 -17.90 12.17 1.71
N ALA A 29 -18.63 12.44 0.62
CA ALA A 29 -20.05 12.77 0.72
C ALA A 29 -20.86 11.59 1.28
N GLU A 30 -20.66 10.39 0.71
CA GLU A 30 -21.31 9.16 1.17
C GLU A 30 -21.00 8.86 2.65
N ALA A 31 -19.71 8.92 3.01
CA ALA A 31 -19.28 8.67 4.38
C ALA A 31 -19.72 9.76 5.37
N LYS A 32 -19.83 11.02 4.96
CA LYS A 32 -20.32 12.11 5.82
C LYS A 32 -21.80 11.92 6.16
N ASP A 33 -22.59 11.49 5.19
CA ASP A 33 -24.02 11.18 5.39
C ASP A 33 -24.19 10.00 6.36
N ASP A 34 -23.39 8.94 6.20
CA ASP A 34 -23.45 7.75 7.06
C ASP A 34 -22.92 7.99 8.48
N LEU A 35 -21.80 8.69 8.62
CA LEU A 35 -21.13 8.92 9.90
C LEU A 35 -21.74 10.08 10.70
N ALA A 36 -22.46 10.99 10.03
CA ALA A 36 -23.11 12.16 10.62
C ALA A 36 -22.21 12.86 11.67
N PRO A 37 -21.04 13.40 11.27
CA PRO A 37 -20.01 13.82 12.20
C PRO A 37 -20.52 14.92 13.14
N ALA A 38 -20.42 14.67 14.45
CA ALA A 38 -20.89 15.60 15.48
C ALA A 38 -20.16 16.96 15.49
N ILE A 39 -18.97 17.02 14.87
CA ILE A 39 -18.15 18.24 14.77
C ILE A 39 -17.63 18.34 13.33
N GLU A 40 -18.21 19.23 12.53
CA GLU A 40 -17.84 19.39 11.11
C GLU A 40 -16.35 19.69 10.91
N ARG A 41 -15.76 20.53 11.76
CA ARG A 41 -14.34 20.90 11.65
C ARG A 41 -13.41 19.68 11.74
N VAL A 42 -13.73 18.68 12.56
CA VAL A 42 -12.89 17.48 12.70
C VAL A 42 -12.96 16.63 11.42
N TRP A 43 -14.14 16.54 10.84
CA TRP A 43 -14.35 15.87 9.56
C TRP A 43 -13.55 16.54 8.44
N ASP A 44 -13.66 17.86 8.32
CA ASP A 44 -12.98 18.64 7.29
C ASP A 44 -11.45 18.56 7.41
N ASP A 45 -10.92 18.60 8.65
CA ASP A 45 -9.50 18.43 8.94
C ASP A 45 -9.02 17.01 8.51
N CYS A 46 -9.81 15.96 8.78
CA CYS A 46 -9.51 14.59 8.37
C CYS A 46 -9.50 14.42 6.84
N ILE A 47 -10.52 14.91 6.15
CA ILE A 47 -10.59 14.84 4.68
C ILE A 47 -9.45 15.64 4.04
N THR A 48 -9.10 16.78 4.61
CA THR A 48 -7.96 17.59 4.15
C THR A 48 -6.63 16.84 4.29
N GLY A 49 -6.39 16.20 5.45
CA GLY A 49 -5.21 15.36 5.65
C GLY A 49 -5.14 14.20 4.64
N LEU A 50 -6.26 13.49 4.45
CA LEU A 50 -6.37 12.40 3.49
C LEU A 50 -6.03 12.83 2.05
N ARG A 51 -6.55 13.99 1.60
CA ARG A 51 -6.23 14.55 0.28
C ARG A 51 -4.74 14.83 0.13
N ILE A 52 -4.11 15.43 1.14
CA ILE A 52 -2.68 15.74 1.10
C ILE A 52 -1.86 14.46 0.92
N ASP A 53 -2.21 13.41 1.68
CA ASP A 53 -1.51 12.14 1.64
C ASP A 53 -1.66 11.42 0.30
N LEU A 54 -2.89 11.33 -0.20
CA LEU A 54 -3.17 10.67 -1.47
C LEU A 54 -2.56 11.43 -2.66
N ARG A 55 -2.56 12.77 -2.65
CA ARG A 55 -1.87 13.57 -3.69
C ARG A 55 -0.37 13.34 -3.68
N ARG A 56 0.24 13.28 -2.48
CA ARG A 56 1.67 13.03 -2.33
C ARG A 56 2.02 11.62 -2.83
N TRP A 57 1.22 10.63 -2.46
CA TRP A 57 1.36 9.27 -2.94
C TRP A 57 1.29 9.19 -4.46
N LEU A 58 0.30 9.86 -5.07
CA LEU A 58 0.12 9.92 -6.52
C LEU A 58 1.31 10.57 -7.24
N ALA A 59 1.84 11.67 -6.71
CA ALA A 59 3.00 12.34 -7.28
C ALA A 59 4.24 11.44 -7.27
N LEU A 60 4.48 10.73 -6.17
CA LEU A 60 5.60 9.80 -6.04
C LEU A 60 5.44 8.56 -6.95
N LEU A 61 4.22 8.09 -7.17
CA LEU A 61 3.94 7.06 -8.19
C LEU A 61 4.20 7.57 -9.61
N ALA A 62 3.95 8.85 -9.91
CA ALA A 62 4.26 9.44 -11.22
C ALA A 62 5.76 9.69 -11.43
N GLU A 63 6.53 9.89 -10.35
CA GLU A 63 7.99 10.00 -10.40
C GLU A 63 8.68 8.65 -10.62
N GLU A 64 8.08 7.57 -10.12
CA GLU A 64 8.57 6.20 -10.28
C GLU A 64 8.25 5.66 -11.69
N LYS A 65 9.13 5.94 -12.65
CA LYS A 65 8.93 5.57 -14.07
C LYS A 65 9.41 4.17 -14.44
N THR A 66 10.18 3.52 -13.56
CA THR A 66 10.85 2.25 -13.89
C THR A 66 10.17 1.04 -13.30
N TRP A 67 9.46 1.22 -12.18
CA TRP A 67 8.74 0.16 -11.51
C TRP A 67 7.26 0.34 -11.72
N THR A 68 6.59 -0.70 -12.22
CA THR A 68 5.16 -0.69 -12.49
C THR A 68 4.44 -1.61 -11.50
N PRO A 69 3.31 -1.18 -10.94
CA PRO A 69 2.43 -2.03 -10.16
C PRO A 69 2.05 -3.31 -10.91
N TRP A 70 2.21 -4.45 -10.25
CA TRP A 70 2.01 -5.77 -10.84
C TRP A 70 0.91 -6.57 -10.14
N ARG A 71 0.89 -6.61 -8.80
CA ARG A 71 -0.08 -7.37 -7.99
C ARG A 71 -0.49 -6.55 -6.77
N PHE A 72 -1.76 -6.58 -6.39
CA PHE A 72 -2.30 -5.82 -5.25
C PHE A 72 -2.93 -6.77 -4.24
N GLU A 73 -2.71 -6.54 -2.94
CA GLU A 73 -3.26 -7.38 -1.87
C GLU A 73 -2.96 -8.88 -2.09
N LEU A 74 -1.69 -9.19 -2.38
CA LEU A 74 -1.23 -10.57 -2.63
C LEU A 74 -1.10 -11.31 -1.30
N ALA A 75 -2.05 -12.20 -1.03
CA ALA A 75 -2.12 -12.91 0.24
C ALA A 75 -1.52 -14.32 0.20
N PHE A 76 -0.99 -14.75 1.33
CA PHE A 76 -0.50 -16.10 1.55
C PHE A 76 -0.84 -16.57 2.96
N GLY A 77 -1.38 -17.79 3.08
CA GLY A 77 -1.69 -18.41 4.36
C GLY A 77 -2.93 -17.85 5.08
N LEU A 78 -3.73 -17.04 4.39
CA LEU A 78 -4.95 -16.40 4.93
C LEU A 78 -6.19 -16.94 4.21
N THR A 79 -7.27 -17.20 4.94
CA THR A 79 -8.52 -17.78 4.39
C THR A 79 -9.66 -16.79 4.23
N ASP A 80 -9.56 -15.62 4.87
CA ASP A 80 -10.65 -14.66 4.97
C ASP A 80 -10.63 -13.70 3.76
N HIS A 81 -11.76 -13.09 3.38
CA HIS A 81 -11.83 -12.07 2.32
C HIS A 81 -11.19 -12.49 0.98
N ALA A 82 -11.41 -13.73 0.53
CA ALA A 82 -10.80 -14.26 -0.68
C ALA A 82 -11.24 -13.53 -1.98
N GLU A 83 -12.37 -12.84 -1.95
CA GLU A 83 -12.96 -12.15 -3.11
C GLU A 83 -12.29 -10.81 -3.45
N ASP A 84 -11.63 -10.16 -2.48
CA ASP A 84 -10.94 -8.87 -2.66
C ASP A 84 -9.43 -9.00 -2.91
N ARG A 85 -8.94 -10.23 -3.10
CA ARG A 85 -7.51 -10.55 -3.18
C ARG A 85 -7.01 -10.78 -4.59
N ASP A 86 -5.70 -10.63 -4.79
CA ASP A 86 -5.07 -11.01 -6.05
C ASP A 86 -5.34 -12.48 -6.39
N GLU A 87 -5.56 -12.77 -7.67
CA GLU A 87 -5.81 -14.13 -8.19
C GLU A 87 -4.65 -15.11 -7.91
N HIS A 88 -3.43 -14.61 -7.67
CA HIS A 88 -2.25 -15.40 -7.30
C HIS A 88 -2.10 -15.61 -5.79
N SER A 89 -3.09 -15.16 -5.00
CA SER A 89 -3.11 -15.40 -3.56
C SER A 89 -3.30 -16.88 -3.25
N THR A 90 -2.64 -17.37 -2.21
CA THR A 90 -2.66 -18.77 -1.78
C THR A 90 -3.21 -18.90 -0.35
N LYS A 91 -3.95 -19.98 -0.08
CA LYS A 91 -4.45 -20.30 1.26
C LYS A 91 -3.35 -20.91 2.14
N GLU A 92 -2.31 -21.40 1.50
CA GLU A 92 -1.17 -22.05 2.08
C GLU A 92 -0.16 -20.99 2.56
N PRO A 93 0.40 -21.14 3.76
CA PRO A 93 1.44 -20.24 4.23
C PRO A 93 2.73 -20.45 3.44
N VAL A 94 3.55 -19.41 3.34
CA VAL A 94 4.88 -19.52 2.75
C VAL A 94 5.85 -20.05 3.80
N VAL A 95 6.63 -21.08 3.43
CA VAL A 95 7.70 -21.63 4.27
C VAL A 95 9.04 -21.08 3.81
N LEU A 96 9.70 -20.33 4.69
CA LEU A 96 11.06 -19.81 4.51
C LEU A 96 12.11 -20.84 4.97
N ALA A 97 13.39 -20.45 4.87
CA ALA A 97 14.49 -21.22 5.42
C ALA A 97 14.28 -21.51 6.92
N GLU A 98 14.88 -22.61 7.39
CA GLU A 98 14.86 -23.00 8.81
C GLU A 98 13.46 -23.31 9.37
N GLY A 99 12.46 -23.51 8.50
CA GLY A 99 11.10 -23.92 8.88
C GLY A 99 10.20 -22.77 9.34
N LEU A 100 10.65 -21.52 9.19
CA LEU A 100 9.83 -20.34 9.47
C LEU A 100 8.63 -20.29 8.54
N THR A 101 7.43 -20.22 9.11
CA THR A 101 6.16 -20.20 8.37
C THR A 101 5.57 -18.80 8.42
N LEU A 102 5.26 -18.23 7.27
CA LEU A 102 4.81 -16.86 7.08
C LEU A 102 3.39 -16.83 6.56
N LYS A 103 2.59 -15.91 7.11
CA LYS A 103 1.23 -15.59 6.68
C LYS A 103 1.09 -14.07 6.58
N GLY A 104 0.36 -13.59 5.59
CA GLY A 104 0.19 -12.15 5.40
C GLY A 104 -0.46 -11.77 4.07
N SER A 105 -0.54 -10.47 3.85
CA SER A 105 -0.92 -9.83 2.59
C SER A 105 0.16 -8.80 2.25
N ILE A 106 0.64 -8.81 1.00
CA ILE A 106 1.53 -7.79 0.46
C ILE A 106 0.66 -6.75 -0.24
N ASP A 107 0.65 -5.52 0.27
CA ASP A 107 -0.19 -4.45 -0.28
C ASP A 107 0.04 -4.25 -1.79
N LEU A 108 1.31 -4.21 -2.21
CA LEU A 108 1.70 -4.07 -3.60
C LEU A 108 2.98 -4.84 -3.94
N VAL A 109 2.95 -5.59 -5.04
CA VAL A 109 4.16 -6.06 -5.74
C VAL A 109 4.36 -5.21 -6.99
N GLU A 110 5.56 -4.69 -7.17
CA GLU A 110 5.96 -3.94 -8.35
C GLU A 110 6.95 -4.72 -9.20
N GLN A 111 6.93 -4.45 -10.50
CA GLN A 111 7.80 -5.05 -11.50
C GLN A 111 8.72 -4.00 -12.13
N GLY A 112 10.02 -4.29 -12.14
CA GLY A 112 11.05 -3.47 -12.78
C GLY A 112 11.18 -3.76 -14.28
N PRO A 113 11.99 -2.98 -15.00
CA PRO A 113 12.10 -3.06 -16.46
C PRO A 113 12.76 -4.36 -16.96
N ASP A 114 13.54 -5.04 -16.11
CA ASP A 114 14.15 -6.35 -16.38
C ASP A 114 13.23 -7.51 -15.94
N GLY A 115 12.00 -7.21 -15.51
CA GLY A 115 11.07 -8.18 -14.95
C GLY A 115 11.33 -8.55 -13.50
N SER A 116 12.29 -7.89 -12.83
CA SER A 116 12.51 -8.10 -11.39
C SER A 116 11.33 -7.61 -10.56
N LEU A 117 11.17 -8.15 -9.35
CA LEU A 117 10.05 -7.86 -8.46
C LEU A 117 10.52 -7.21 -7.15
N ARG A 118 9.68 -6.36 -6.58
CA ARG A 118 9.85 -5.85 -5.22
C ARG A 118 8.52 -5.78 -4.47
N ALA A 119 8.57 -5.97 -3.15
CA ALA A 119 7.43 -5.72 -2.28
C ALA A 119 7.35 -4.23 -1.89
N THR A 120 6.14 -3.68 -1.84
CA THR A 120 5.85 -2.37 -1.28
C THR A 120 4.74 -2.52 -0.26
N ASP A 121 5.04 -2.13 0.98
CA ASP A 121 4.11 -2.13 2.11
C ASP A 121 3.83 -0.67 2.51
N TYR A 122 2.55 -0.30 2.52
CA TYR A 122 2.07 1.03 2.85
C TYR A 122 1.73 1.11 4.33
N LYS A 123 2.44 1.96 5.05
CA LYS A 123 2.15 2.27 6.45
C LYS A 123 1.46 3.62 6.57
N THR A 124 0.33 3.63 7.29
CA THR A 124 -0.46 4.83 7.61
C THR A 124 -0.16 5.40 9.01
N GLY A 125 0.99 5.06 9.61
CA GLY A 125 1.39 5.48 10.98
C GLY A 125 2.72 6.23 11.08
N LYS A 126 2.89 7.03 12.16
CA LYS A 126 4.09 7.85 12.45
C LYS A 126 5.33 6.98 12.72
N VAL A 127 6.48 7.33 12.14
CA VAL A 127 7.78 6.75 12.51
C VAL A 127 8.20 7.33 13.87
N TRP A 128 7.96 6.56 14.94
CA TRP A 128 8.65 6.79 16.21
C TRP A 128 9.93 5.96 16.18
N ALA A 129 11.02 6.54 15.71
CA ALA A 129 12.35 6.00 15.95
C ALA A 129 12.94 6.78 17.12
N ASP A 130 12.68 6.31 18.35
CA ASP A 130 13.55 6.64 19.48
C ASP A 130 14.73 5.67 19.46
N GLU A 131 15.93 6.21 19.71
CA GLU A 131 17.22 5.52 19.54
C GLU A 131 17.47 4.33 20.49
N ASP A 132 16.50 3.99 21.36
CA ASP A 132 16.54 2.85 22.28
C ASP A 132 15.40 1.82 22.06
N LEU A 133 14.77 1.81 20.87
CA LEU A 133 13.62 0.94 20.63
C LEU A 133 14.05 -0.52 20.35
N VAL A 134 13.82 -1.39 21.35
CA VAL A 134 13.56 -2.82 21.14
C VAL A 134 12.57 -2.95 19.98
N ILE A 135 13.07 -3.41 18.82
CA ILE A 135 12.38 -3.68 17.54
C ILE A 135 10.86 -3.61 17.72
N GLY A 136 10.26 -2.45 17.43
CA GLY A 136 8.85 -2.18 17.62
C GLY A 136 7.96 -3.09 16.77
N GLY A 137 7.66 -4.28 17.25
CA GLY A 137 6.65 -5.19 16.69
C GLY A 137 6.91 -5.70 15.26
N GLY A 138 8.17 -5.68 14.77
CA GLY A 138 8.53 -6.28 13.48
C GLY A 138 8.27 -5.45 12.22
N GLY A 139 7.78 -4.21 12.34
CA GLY A 139 7.44 -3.35 11.19
C GLY A 139 8.61 -3.02 10.25
N THR A 140 9.85 -2.99 10.75
CA THR A 140 11.06 -2.74 9.93
C THR A 140 11.46 -3.95 9.09
N LEU A 141 11.13 -5.17 9.54
CA LEU A 141 11.52 -6.42 8.87
C LEU A 141 10.49 -6.88 7.83
N GLN A 142 9.26 -6.37 7.92
CA GLN A 142 8.14 -6.78 7.08
C GLN A 142 8.43 -6.71 5.57
N PRO A 143 9.05 -5.66 5.00
CA PRO A 143 9.39 -5.65 3.58
C PRO A 143 10.39 -6.73 3.17
N ALA A 144 11.37 -7.02 4.04
CA ALA A 144 12.36 -8.06 3.78
C ALA A 144 11.70 -9.45 3.80
N LEU A 145 10.81 -9.71 4.77
CA LEU A 145 10.05 -10.97 4.83
C LEU A 145 9.10 -11.12 3.64
N TYR A 146 8.49 -10.03 3.18
CA TYR A 146 7.64 -10.04 2.00
C TYR A 146 8.43 -10.26 0.71
N ALA A 147 9.64 -9.71 0.58
CA ALA A 147 10.53 -10.02 -0.53
C ALA A 147 10.85 -11.53 -0.58
N LEU A 148 11.20 -12.13 0.56
CA LEU A 148 11.42 -13.57 0.67
C LEU A 148 10.16 -14.38 0.36
N ALA A 149 8.98 -13.88 0.71
CA ALA A 149 7.71 -14.51 0.34
C ALA A 149 7.49 -14.49 -1.17
N ILE A 150 7.76 -13.37 -1.84
CA ILE A 150 7.69 -13.25 -3.31
C ILE A 150 8.63 -14.26 -3.99
N GLU A 151 9.85 -14.46 -3.48
CA GLU A 151 10.79 -15.46 -4.03
C GLU A 151 10.21 -16.88 -4.01
N LYS A 152 9.39 -17.21 -3.00
CA LYS A 152 8.75 -18.52 -2.89
C LYS A 152 7.50 -18.63 -3.77
N LEU A 153 6.73 -17.56 -3.87
CA LEU A 153 5.49 -17.53 -4.67
C LEU A 153 5.78 -17.47 -6.17
N PHE A 154 6.90 -16.86 -6.56
CA PHE A 154 7.31 -16.67 -7.96
C PHE A 154 8.78 -17.07 -8.17
N PRO A 155 9.11 -18.37 -8.08
CA PRO A 155 10.50 -18.85 -8.08
C PRO A 155 11.27 -18.58 -9.38
N GLU A 156 10.57 -18.33 -10.49
CA GLU A 156 11.13 -17.96 -11.78
C GLU A 156 11.46 -16.47 -11.92
N ARG A 157 11.11 -15.65 -10.92
CA ARG A 157 11.27 -14.19 -10.94
C ARG A 157 12.39 -13.76 -10.01
N ARG A 158 13.23 -12.84 -10.49
CA ARG A 158 14.26 -12.21 -9.66
C ARG A 158 13.58 -11.23 -8.70
N VAL A 159 13.80 -11.37 -7.40
CA VAL A 159 13.34 -10.39 -6.40
C VAL A 159 14.51 -9.51 -5.98
N VAL A 160 14.30 -8.20 -5.89
CA VAL A 160 15.36 -7.23 -5.54
C VAL A 160 15.22 -6.65 -4.13
N GLY A 161 14.10 -6.92 -3.45
CA GLY A 161 13.88 -6.53 -2.06
C GLY A 161 12.47 -6.08 -1.77
N GLY A 162 12.29 -5.39 -0.65
CA GLY A 162 11.04 -4.75 -0.26
C GLY A 162 11.27 -3.35 0.29
N ARG A 163 10.27 -2.48 0.16
CA ARG A 163 10.29 -1.12 0.72
C ARG A 163 9.07 -0.84 1.60
N LEU A 164 9.27 0.03 2.59
CA LEU A 164 8.18 0.68 3.32
C LEU A 164 7.87 2.01 2.66
N TYR A 165 6.59 2.33 2.58
CA TYR A 165 6.14 3.62 2.14
C TYR A 165 5.21 4.23 3.18
N TYR A 166 5.53 5.44 3.64
CA TYR A 166 4.75 6.15 4.66
C TYR A 166 3.89 7.22 4.01
N CYS A 167 2.57 7.05 4.06
CA CYS A 167 1.59 8.05 3.66
C CYS A 167 1.07 8.76 4.91
N THR A 168 1.76 9.82 5.38
CA THR A 168 1.25 10.60 6.53
C THR A 168 1.50 12.11 6.41
N TYR A 169 0.42 12.88 6.64
CA TYR A 169 0.41 14.29 6.99
C TYR A 169 0.34 14.41 8.51
N VAL A 170 1.41 14.90 9.13
CA VAL A 170 1.38 15.26 10.55
C VAL A 170 1.02 16.74 10.67
N GLY A 171 -0.24 17.02 10.98
CA GLY A 171 -0.63 18.30 11.55
C GLY A 171 0.09 18.47 12.89
N LYS A 172 1.10 19.35 12.94
CA LYS A 172 1.68 19.79 14.21
C LYS A 172 0.59 20.56 14.98
N ARG A 173 0.10 20.00 16.09
CA ARG A 173 -0.46 20.84 17.16
C ARG A 173 0.71 21.47 17.89
N GLY A 174 0.96 22.75 17.60
CA GLY A 174 1.60 23.66 18.55
C GLY A 174 0.61 24.12 19.60
#